data_AF-A0A812LB91-F1
#
_entry.id   AF-A0A812LB91-F1
#
_cell.length_a   1.000
_cell.length_b   1.000
_cell.length_c   1.000
_cell.angle_alpha   90.00
_cell.angle_beta   90.00
_cell.angle_gamma   90.00
#
_symmetry.space_group_name_H-M   'P 1'
#
loop_
_entity.id
_entity.type
_entity.pdbx_description
1 polymer ?
#
loop_
_entity_poly.entity_id
_entity_poly.type
_entity_poly.pdbx_seq_one_letter_code
_entity_poly.pdbx_strand_id
1 'polypeptide(L)'
;TDPQDELAQFFGEVQTEPMGGGGEPATNGDGLLRATTTARHDEEIKILKQDHSIVMFLRPGENQMLSHLYNTAKLFKQKQQANPTWAPGQQPLKLVMAVAMFTKLGVRLEKTCSDEALAKKVQELGWRDPTVGWKFQYWNNNLRCLQEDTTRTPLTDQAIAQHLKKLVEVLGQPDVVHRFACTRRMSDTMESTATFLLDLTTRTPASLEAWHSLQALQGCTLLQLGGMAYKKESFKPSPAIQKLKEMIRGL
;
A
#
# COMPACT_ATOMS: atom_id res chain seq x y z
N THR A 1 -1.61 53.14 8.57
CA THR A 1 -2.50 52.21 7.84
C THR A 1 -2.19 50.84 8.39
N ASP A 2 -3.15 50.28 9.11
CA ASP A 2 -2.99 49.07 9.93
C ASP A 2 -3.02 47.83 9.01
N PRO A 3 -2.04 46.91 9.07
CA PRO A 3 -2.02 45.68 8.28
C PRO A 3 -3.22 44.74 8.53
N GLN A 4 -4.06 45.01 9.54
CA GLN A 4 -5.32 44.31 9.74
C GLN A 4 -6.45 44.76 8.78
N ASP A 5 -6.41 46.00 8.29
CA ASP A 5 -7.45 46.53 7.40
C ASP A 5 -7.36 45.99 5.96
N GLU A 6 -6.15 45.65 5.49
CA GLU A 6 -5.96 45.03 4.16
C GLU A 6 -6.47 43.57 4.13
N LEU A 7 -6.45 42.86 5.26
CA LEU A 7 -6.94 41.48 5.34
C LEU A 7 -8.48 41.41 5.34
N ALA A 8 -9.15 42.43 5.87
CA ALA A 8 -10.61 42.49 5.91
C ALA A 8 -11.24 42.68 4.52
N GLN A 9 -10.58 43.42 3.61
CA GLN A 9 -11.04 43.58 2.23
C GLN A 9 -10.90 42.32 1.38
N PHE A 10 -9.95 41.44 1.70
CA PHE A 10 -9.66 40.26 0.89
C PHE A 10 -10.50 39.02 1.28
N PHE A 11 -10.89 38.89 2.54
CA PHE A 11 -11.59 37.71 3.06
C PHE A 11 -13.09 37.90 3.29
N GLY A 12 -13.61 39.13 3.24
CA GLY A 12 -15.01 39.42 3.56
C GLY A 12 -15.32 39.24 5.05
N GLU A 13 -16.25 40.05 5.58
CA GLU A 13 -16.69 39.91 6.97
C GLU A 13 -17.36 38.55 7.18
N VAL A 14 -16.80 37.73 8.07
CA VAL A 14 -17.44 36.50 8.53
C VAL A 14 -18.66 36.90 9.35
N GLN A 15 -19.85 36.82 8.74
CA GLN A 15 -21.11 36.85 9.46
C GLN A 15 -21.14 35.67 10.43
N THR A 16 -21.00 35.96 11.72
CA THR A 16 -21.27 35.01 12.79
C THR A 16 -22.77 35.05 13.08
N GLU A 17 -23.53 34.24 12.35
CA GLU A 17 -24.92 34.00 12.73
C GLU A 17 -24.98 33.27 14.08
N PRO A 18 -25.90 33.65 14.98
CA PRO A 18 -26.08 32.95 16.24
C PRO A 18 -26.65 31.55 15.95
N MET A 19 -25.90 30.52 16.35
CA MET A 19 -26.33 29.11 16.32
C MET A 19 -27.57 28.92 17.20
N GLY A 20 -28.74 29.05 16.59
CA GLY A 20 -30.01 28.60 17.16
C GLY A 20 -30.00 27.08 17.28
N GLY A 21 -29.91 26.59 18.51
CA GLY A 21 -30.13 25.18 18.84
C GLY A 21 -31.59 24.80 18.59
N GLY A 22 -31.84 24.21 17.43
CA GLY A 22 -33.11 23.60 17.05
C GLY A 22 -32.85 22.43 16.13
N GLY A 23 -32.33 21.32 16.67
CA GLY A 23 -32.20 20.08 15.91
C GLY A 23 -33.58 19.48 15.70
N GLU A 24 -34.18 19.71 14.54
CA GLU A 24 -35.31 18.91 14.06
C GLU A 24 -34.91 17.42 14.06
N PRO A 25 -35.79 16.50 14.51
CA PRO A 25 -35.50 15.08 14.41
C PRO A 25 -35.41 14.72 12.93
N ALA A 26 -34.21 14.30 12.49
CA ALA A 26 -33.96 13.86 11.12
C ALA A 26 -35.08 12.89 10.70
N THR A 27 -35.83 13.26 9.66
CA THR A 27 -36.90 12.42 9.16
C THR A 27 -36.31 11.11 8.64
N ASN A 28 -37.03 9.99 8.76
CA ASN A 28 -36.55 8.67 8.30
C ASN A 28 -36.08 8.67 6.82
N GLY A 29 -36.59 9.62 6.00
CA GLY A 29 -36.16 9.82 4.61
C GLY A 29 -34.75 10.39 4.46
N ASP A 30 -34.33 11.31 5.33
CA ASP A 30 -33.00 11.93 5.28
C ASP A 30 -31.90 10.92 5.65
N GLY A 31 -32.20 10.03 6.60
CA GLY A 31 -31.31 8.93 6.98
C GLY A 31 -31.06 7.97 5.81
N LEU A 32 -32.13 7.59 5.09
CA LEU A 32 -32.04 6.71 3.93
C LEU A 32 -31.28 7.37 2.76
N LEU A 33 -31.51 8.66 2.50
CA LEU A 33 -30.80 9.40 1.47
C LEU A 33 -29.30 9.51 1.77
N ARG A 34 -28.92 9.78 3.02
CA ARG A 34 -27.52 9.83 3.44
C ARG A 34 -26.86 8.46 3.34
N ALA A 35 -27.56 7.40 3.75
CA ALA A 35 -27.06 6.04 3.67
C ALA A 35 -26.81 5.60 2.22
N THR A 36 -27.78 5.85 1.33
CA THR A 36 -27.67 5.52 -0.10
C THR A 36 -26.57 6.32 -0.79
N THR A 37 -26.47 7.62 -0.51
CA THR A 37 -25.40 8.48 -1.05
C THR A 37 -24.02 8.02 -0.57
N THR A 38 -23.88 7.69 0.72
CA THR A 38 -22.62 7.17 1.28
C THR A 38 -22.21 5.86 0.63
N ALA A 39 -23.17 4.95 0.42
CA ALA A 39 -22.91 3.67 -0.24
C ALA A 39 -22.46 3.85 -1.70
N ARG A 40 -23.00 4.85 -2.43
CA ARG A 40 -22.55 5.22 -3.77
C ARG A 40 -21.15 5.83 -3.75
N HIS A 41 -20.86 6.74 -2.83
CA HIS A 41 -19.55 7.38 -2.73
C HIS A 41 -18.43 6.36 -2.41
N ASP A 42 -18.68 5.36 -1.55
CA ASP A 42 -17.71 4.27 -1.29
C ASP A 42 -17.41 3.45 -2.56
N GLU A 43 -18.40 3.24 -3.40
CA GLU A 43 -18.27 2.50 -4.66
C GLU A 43 -17.40 3.26 -5.67
N GLU A 44 -17.66 4.55 -5.87
CA GLU A 44 -16.85 5.44 -6.72
C GLU A 44 -15.40 5.53 -6.23
N ILE A 45 -15.20 5.71 -4.92
CA ILE A 45 -13.86 5.75 -4.33
C ILE A 45 -13.10 4.43 -4.57
N LYS A 46 -13.80 3.29 -4.55
CA LYS A 46 -13.19 1.98 -4.81
C LYS A 46 -12.80 1.78 -6.26
N ILE A 47 -13.60 2.29 -7.19
CA ILE A 47 -13.23 2.31 -8.61
C ILE A 47 -11.92 3.07 -8.78
N LEU A 48 -11.83 4.28 -8.22
CA LEU A 48 -10.61 5.10 -8.33
C LEU A 48 -9.38 4.45 -7.69
N LYS A 49 -9.57 3.78 -6.55
CA LYS A 49 -8.49 3.07 -5.85
C LYS A 49 -7.87 1.94 -6.65
N GLN A 50 -8.58 1.36 -7.62
CA GLN A 50 -8.02 0.29 -8.42
C GLN A 50 -6.81 0.71 -9.24
N ASP A 51 -6.72 2.00 -9.57
CA ASP A 51 -5.67 2.53 -10.43
C ASP A 51 -4.38 2.87 -9.68
N HIS A 52 -4.43 2.96 -8.34
CA HIS A 52 -3.30 3.48 -7.57
C HIS A 52 -3.10 2.84 -6.19
N SER A 53 -4.00 1.97 -5.73
CA SER A 53 -3.94 1.37 -4.40
C SER A 53 -3.68 -0.14 -4.46
N ILE A 54 -2.73 -0.58 -3.63
CA ILE A 54 -2.32 -1.98 -3.45
C ILE A 54 -2.48 -2.38 -2.00
N VAL A 55 -3.01 -3.59 -1.82
CA VAL A 55 -3.05 -4.27 -0.53
C VAL A 55 -1.99 -5.36 -0.52
N MET A 56 -1.08 -5.29 0.45
CA MET A 56 0.04 -6.20 0.63
C MET A 56 -0.19 -7.05 1.88
N PHE A 57 0.22 -8.32 1.81
CA PHE A 57 0.13 -9.31 2.88
C PHE A 57 1.54 -9.82 3.17
N LEU A 58 2.04 -9.55 4.37
CA LEU A 58 3.38 -9.91 4.81
C LEU A 58 3.29 -10.98 5.88
N ARG A 59 3.91 -12.14 5.62
CA ARG A 59 3.95 -13.25 6.57
C ARG A 59 4.92 -12.96 7.72
N PRO A 60 4.61 -13.41 8.94
CA PRO A 60 5.54 -13.36 10.05
C PRO A 60 6.69 -14.35 9.82
N GLY A 61 7.83 -14.09 10.46
CA GLY A 61 8.97 -15.00 10.47
C GLY A 61 10.30 -14.28 10.68
N GLU A 62 11.26 -15.00 11.25
CA GLU A 62 12.62 -14.52 11.40
C GLU A 62 13.23 -14.26 10.02
N ASN A 63 13.89 -13.12 9.84
CA ASN A 63 14.38 -12.64 8.55
C ASN A 63 13.30 -12.40 7.47
N GLN A 64 12.02 -12.23 7.81
CA GLN A 64 11.00 -11.82 6.84
C GLN A 64 10.89 -10.31 6.66
N MET A 65 10.17 -9.89 5.62
CA MET A 65 10.02 -8.47 5.29
C MET A 65 9.38 -7.66 6.43
N LEU A 66 8.48 -8.29 7.18
CA LEU A 66 7.77 -7.65 8.29
C LEU A 66 8.72 -7.15 9.39
N SER A 67 9.65 -8.01 9.84
CA SER A 67 10.66 -7.65 10.85
C SER A 67 11.63 -6.59 10.33
N HIS A 68 11.99 -6.65 9.04
CA HIS A 68 12.81 -5.62 8.39
C HIS A 68 12.13 -4.24 8.40
N LEU A 69 10.84 -4.18 8.09
CA LEU A 69 10.06 -2.94 8.14
C LEU A 69 9.90 -2.40 9.56
N TYR A 70 9.70 -3.28 10.55
CA TYR A 70 9.63 -2.89 11.96
C TYR A 70 10.93 -2.24 12.43
N ASN A 71 12.07 -2.89 12.16
CA ASN A 71 13.39 -2.37 12.50
C ASN A 71 13.70 -1.06 11.78
N THR A 72 13.33 -0.95 10.51
CA THR A 72 13.48 0.29 9.73
C THR A 72 12.69 1.44 10.37
N ALA A 73 11.44 1.19 10.77
CA ALA A 73 10.61 2.21 11.44
C ALA A 73 11.18 2.60 12.81
N LYS A 74 11.72 1.65 13.57
CA LYS A 74 12.38 1.92 14.87
C LYS A 74 13.63 2.79 14.69
N LEU A 75 14.49 2.44 13.75
CA LEU A 75 15.70 3.22 13.41
C LEU A 75 15.35 4.62 12.92
N PHE A 76 14.31 4.75 12.09
CA PHE A 76 13.83 6.05 11.63
C PHE A 76 13.39 6.94 12.80
N LYS A 77 12.58 6.39 13.73
CA LYS A 77 12.14 7.14 14.92
C LYS A 77 13.31 7.53 15.82
N GLN A 78 14.29 6.65 16.02
CA GLN A 78 15.50 6.96 16.79
C GLN A 78 16.29 8.11 16.15
N LYS A 79 16.49 8.07 14.83
CA LYS A 79 17.15 9.15 14.08
C LYS A 79 16.37 10.47 14.14
N GLN A 80 15.05 10.41 14.12
CA GLN A 80 14.21 11.59 14.27
C GLN A 80 14.35 12.19 15.67
N GLN A 81 14.35 11.37 16.72
CA GLN A 81 14.50 11.82 18.10
C GLN A 81 15.91 12.37 18.41
N ALA A 82 16.95 11.79 17.79
CA ALA A 82 18.33 12.21 17.99
C ALA A 82 18.69 13.53 17.29
N ASN A 83 17.84 14.03 16.39
CA ASN A 83 18.12 15.22 15.58
C ASN A 83 17.15 16.37 15.89
N PRO A 84 17.56 17.39 16.67
CA PRO A 84 16.73 18.54 17.04
C PRO A 84 16.28 19.40 15.83
N THR A 85 17.00 19.31 14.71
CA THR A 85 16.75 20.02 13.44
C THR A 85 15.96 19.18 12.43
N TRP A 86 15.32 18.08 12.85
CA TRP A 86 14.45 17.28 11.97
C TRP A 86 13.22 18.11 11.55
N ALA A 87 13.38 18.87 10.47
CA ALA A 87 12.49 19.93 10.01
C ALA A 87 11.44 19.43 8.98
N PRO A 88 10.41 20.25 8.67
CA PRO A 88 9.46 20.02 7.59
C PRO A 88 10.20 19.99 6.24
N GLY A 89 10.33 18.81 5.63
CA GLY A 89 11.10 18.60 4.39
C GLY A 89 11.93 17.31 4.36
N GLN A 90 12.12 16.67 5.52
CA GLN A 90 12.72 15.33 5.58
C GLN A 90 11.79 14.27 4.98
N GLN A 91 12.38 13.22 4.39
CA GLN A 91 11.63 12.15 3.76
C GLN A 91 10.65 11.51 4.76
N PRO A 92 9.36 11.43 4.42
CA PRO A 92 8.36 10.89 5.34
C PRO A 92 8.57 9.38 5.53
N LEU A 93 8.26 8.87 6.72
CA LEU A 93 8.43 7.44 7.07
C LEU A 93 7.80 6.50 6.03
N LYS A 94 6.65 6.87 5.45
CA LYS A 94 5.97 6.10 4.40
C LYS A 94 6.86 5.81 3.18
N LEU A 95 7.63 6.81 2.75
CA LEU A 95 8.56 6.71 1.63
C LEU A 95 9.73 5.80 2.00
N VAL A 96 10.34 6.05 3.15
CA VAL A 96 11.46 5.26 3.67
C VAL A 96 11.09 3.77 3.79
N MET A 97 9.91 3.48 4.31
CA MET A 97 9.43 2.09 4.45
C MET A 97 9.16 1.43 3.09
N ALA A 98 8.51 2.13 2.16
CA ALA A 98 8.25 1.60 0.82
C ALA A 98 9.55 1.28 0.08
N VAL A 99 10.51 2.22 0.08
CA VAL A 99 11.83 2.04 -0.52
C VAL A 99 12.58 0.90 0.15
N ALA A 100 12.64 0.89 1.49
CA ALA A 100 13.34 -0.15 2.24
C ALA A 100 12.82 -1.57 1.94
N MET A 101 11.53 -1.72 1.67
CA MET A 101 10.92 -3.00 1.29
C MET A 101 11.49 -3.53 -0.03
N PHE A 102 11.44 -2.71 -1.09
CA PHE A 102 11.87 -3.14 -2.43
C PHE A 102 13.39 -3.21 -2.55
N THR A 103 14.14 -2.34 -1.85
CA THR A 103 15.60 -2.47 -1.75
C THR A 103 15.98 -3.81 -1.10
N LYS A 104 15.32 -4.19 0.01
CA LYS A 104 15.59 -5.46 0.67
C LYS A 104 15.28 -6.66 -0.22
N LEU A 105 14.24 -6.57 -1.04
CA LEU A 105 13.90 -7.60 -2.01
C LEU A 105 14.97 -7.72 -3.11
N GLY A 106 15.50 -6.60 -3.60
CA GLY A 106 16.61 -6.57 -4.56
C GLY A 106 17.87 -7.25 -4.01
N VAL A 107 18.26 -6.93 -2.78
CA VAL A 107 19.40 -7.58 -2.11
C VAL A 107 19.17 -9.09 -1.95
N ARG A 108 17.94 -9.55 -1.70
CA ARG A 108 17.64 -10.98 -1.62
C ARG A 108 17.73 -11.67 -2.98
N LEU A 109 17.29 -11.00 -4.05
CA LEU A 109 17.46 -11.49 -5.42
C LEU A 109 18.94 -11.66 -5.75
N GLU A 110 19.74 -10.59 -5.58
CA GLU A 110 21.18 -10.62 -5.84
C GLU A 110 21.88 -11.74 -5.06
N LYS A 111 21.55 -11.87 -3.76
CA LYS A 111 22.10 -12.94 -2.94
C LYS A 111 21.74 -14.32 -3.48
N THR A 112 20.49 -14.52 -3.92
CA THR A 112 20.03 -15.79 -4.50
C THR A 112 20.75 -16.11 -5.81
N CYS A 113 21.11 -15.10 -6.60
CA CYS A 113 21.91 -15.29 -7.82
C CYS A 113 23.38 -15.61 -7.53
N SER A 114 23.95 -15.09 -6.44
CA SER A 114 25.36 -15.30 -6.07
C SER A 114 25.63 -16.55 -5.23
N ASP A 115 24.63 -17.06 -4.51
CA ASP A 115 24.77 -18.17 -3.55
C ASP A 115 24.12 -19.44 -4.11
N GLU A 116 24.94 -20.41 -4.47
CA GLU A 116 24.49 -21.68 -5.07
C GLU A 116 23.54 -22.47 -4.17
N ALA A 117 23.74 -22.42 -2.84
CA ALA A 117 22.88 -23.14 -1.90
C ALA A 117 21.47 -22.53 -1.87
N LEU A 118 21.39 -21.20 -1.91
CA LEU A 118 20.12 -20.49 -2.01
C LEU A 118 19.47 -20.67 -3.39
N ALA A 119 20.24 -20.61 -4.47
CA ALA A 119 19.76 -20.85 -5.83
C ALA A 119 19.11 -22.23 -5.96
N LYS A 120 19.78 -23.27 -5.44
CA LYS A 120 19.25 -24.64 -5.42
C LYS A 120 17.99 -24.75 -4.57
N LYS A 121 17.96 -24.12 -3.40
CA LYS A 121 16.78 -24.11 -2.53
C LYS A 121 15.56 -23.48 -3.20
N VAL A 122 15.71 -22.34 -3.88
CA VAL A 122 14.58 -21.69 -4.57
C VAL A 122 14.12 -22.48 -5.79
N GLN A 123 15.02 -23.24 -6.41
CA GLN A 123 14.69 -24.17 -7.49
C GLN A 123 13.89 -25.37 -6.96
N GLU A 124 14.32 -25.98 -5.86
CA GLU A 124 13.60 -27.09 -5.19
C GLU A 124 12.19 -26.68 -4.73
N LEU A 125 12.04 -25.43 -4.29
CA LEU A 125 10.74 -24.85 -3.94
C LEU A 125 9.85 -24.52 -5.16
N GLY A 126 10.39 -24.67 -6.37
CA GLY A 126 9.68 -24.37 -7.62
C GLY A 126 9.45 -22.88 -7.85
N TRP A 127 10.19 -21.99 -7.19
CA TRP A 127 10.03 -20.54 -7.35
C TRP A 127 10.74 -20.05 -8.60
N ARG A 128 11.97 -20.55 -8.82
CA ARG A 128 12.81 -20.14 -9.93
C ARG A 128 13.26 -21.36 -10.73
N ASP A 129 13.08 -21.28 -12.04
CA ASP A 129 13.73 -22.16 -13.00
C ASP A 129 15.00 -21.47 -13.52
N PRO A 130 16.19 -22.09 -13.48
CA PRO A 130 17.41 -21.47 -13.99
C PRO A 130 17.37 -21.13 -15.49
N THR A 131 16.57 -21.83 -16.28
CA THR A 131 16.45 -21.64 -17.73
C THR A 131 15.35 -20.66 -18.10
N VAL A 132 14.22 -20.69 -17.37
CA VAL A 132 13.03 -19.87 -17.70
C VAL A 132 12.91 -18.61 -16.83
N GLY A 133 13.41 -18.66 -15.59
CA GLY A 133 13.32 -17.56 -14.62
C GLY A 133 12.27 -17.78 -13.54
N TRP A 134 11.73 -16.69 -13.01
CA TRP A 134 10.80 -16.66 -11.89
C TRP A 134 9.36 -16.78 -12.35
N LYS A 135 8.70 -17.81 -11.85
CA LYS A 135 7.33 -18.14 -12.22
C LYS A 135 6.31 -17.21 -11.57
N PHE A 136 5.08 -17.24 -12.06
CA PHE A 136 3.95 -16.58 -11.44
C PHE A 136 3.09 -17.57 -10.66
N GLN A 137 2.39 -17.05 -9.66
CA GLN A 137 1.45 -17.79 -8.83
C GLN A 137 0.18 -16.99 -8.60
N TYR A 138 -0.93 -17.71 -8.47
CA TYR A 138 -2.21 -17.16 -8.05
C TYR A 138 -2.76 -17.95 -6.86
N TRP A 139 -3.62 -17.30 -6.08
CA TRP A 139 -4.29 -17.94 -4.96
C TRP A 139 -5.50 -18.73 -5.47
N ASN A 140 -5.47 -20.06 -5.31
CA ASN A 140 -6.62 -20.91 -5.59
C ASN A 140 -7.55 -20.93 -4.37
N ASN A 141 -8.74 -20.33 -4.49
CA ASN A 141 -9.71 -20.23 -3.39
C ASN A 141 -10.26 -21.60 -2.95
N ASN A 142 -10.36 -22.58 -3.86
CA ASN A 142 -10.92 -23.89 -3.58
C ASN A 142 -9.93 -24.74 -2.77
N LEU A 143 -8.68 -24.76 -3.21
CA LEU A 143 -7.60 -25.53 -2.56
C LEU A 143 -6.93 -24.78 -1.41
N ARG A 144 -7.22 -23.47 -1.26
CA ARG A 144 -6.62 -22.57 -0.27
C ARG A 144 -5.09 -22.62 -0.27
N CYS A 145 -4.51 -22.67 -1.48
CA CYS A 145 -3.07 -22.71 -1.68
C CYS A 145 -2.66 -21.85 -2.89
N LEU A 146 -1.37 -21.52 -2.96
CA LEU A 146 -0.80 -20.87 -4.15
C LEU A 146 -0.53 -21.94 -5.21
N GLN A 147 -0.99 -21.69 -6.43
CA GLN A 147 -0.72 -22.52 -7.58
C GLN A 147 0.05 -21.74 -8.64
N GLU A 148 0.84 -22.45 -9.44
CA GLU A 148 1.55 -21.88 -10.57
C GLU A 148 0.57 -21.33 -11.61
N ASP A 149 0.84 -20.12 -12.08
CA ASP A 149 0.14 -19.47 -13.18
C ASP A 149 0.93 -19.70 -14.47
N THR A 150 0.50 -20.69 -15.26
CA THR A 150 1.14 -21.02 -16.54
C THR A 150 0.71 -20.11 -17.69
N THR A 151 -0.23 -19.17 -17.45
CA THR A 151 -0.70 -18.23 -18.49
C THR A 151 0.26 -17.06 -18.68
N ARG A 152 1.15 -16.83 -17.70
CA ARG A 152 2.10 -15.72 -17.70
C ARG A 152 3.52 -16.22 -17.91
N THR A 153 4.22 -15.59 -18.85
CA THR A 153 5.64 -15.87 -19.08
C THR A 153 6.46 -15.52 -17.83
N PRO A 154 7.32 -16.44 -17.34
CA PRO A 154 8.21 -16.16 -16.22
C PRO A 154 9.14 -14.96 -16.48
N LEU A 155 9.57 -14.30 -15.40
CA LEU A 155 10.48 -13.16 -15.48
C LEU A 155 11.94 -13.58 -15.25
N THR A 156 12.85 -13.06 -16.06
CA THR A 156 14.29 -13.27 -15.86
C THR A 156 14.80 -12.49 -14.64
N ASP A 157 15.94 -12.90 -14.08
CA ASP A 157 16.57 -12.17 -12.97
C ASP A 157 16.84 -10.70 -13.34
N GLN A 158 17.29 -10.47 -14.58
CA GLN A 158 17.57 -9.12 -15.09
C GLN A 158 16.30 -8.26 -15.17
N ALA A 159 15.20 -8.81 -15.69
CA ALA A 159 13.93 -8.08 -15.79
C ALA A 159 13.41 -7.70 -14.39
N ILE A 160 13.51 -8.62 -13.43
CA ILE A 160 13.12 -8.33 -12.05
C ILE A 160 14.02 -7.26 -11.44
N ALA A 161 15.34 -7.39 -11.57
CA ALA A 161 16.28 -6.42 -11.03
C ALA A 161 16.02 -5.01 -11.57
N GLN A 162 15.67 -4.89 -12.87
CA GLN A 162 15.25 -3.64 -13.49
C GLN A 162 13.97 -3.08 -12.86
N HIS A 163 12.92 -3.89 -12.68
CA HIS A 163 11.69 -3.46 -12.02
C HIS A 163 11.91 -3.03 -10.57
N LEU A 164 12.71 -3.77 -9.80
CA LEU A 164 13.03 -3.43 -8.41
C LEU A 164 13.84 -2.14 -8.31
N LYS A 165 14.86 -1.97 -9.16
CA LYS A 165 15.66 -0.74 -9.23
C LYS A 165 14.77 0.46 -9.56
N LYS A 166 13.91 0.32 -10.56
CA LYS A 166 12.97 1.36 -10.98
C LYS A 166 12.00 1.71 -9.84
N LEU A 167 11.46 0.72 -9.13
CA LEU A 167 10.60 0.96 -7.97
C LEU A 167 11.32 1.73 -6.86
N VAL A 168 12.54 1.33 -6.51
CA VAL A 168 13.33 2.01 -5.47
C VAL A 168 13.59 3.48 -5.83
N GLU A 169 13.97 3.73 -7.08
CA GLU A 169 14.22 5.08 -7.60
C GLU A 169 12.95 5.95 -7.55
N VAL A 170 11.86 5.45 -8.13
CA VAL A 170 10.61 6.19 -8.29
C VAL A 170 9.89 6.41 -6.96
N LEU A 171 9.79 5.38 -6.12
CA LEU A 171 9.16 5.50 -4.81
C LEU A 171 9.94 6.44 -3.88
N GLY A 172 11.24 6.63 -4.13
CA GLY A 172 12.08 7.55 -3.38
C GLY A 172 11.86 9.04 -3.72
N GLN A 173 11.09 9.34 -4.77
CA GLN A 173 10.77 10.71 -5.14
C GLN A 173 9.68 11.31 -4.21
N PRO A 174 9.71 12.63 -3.96
CA PRO A 174 8.64 13.32 -3.24
C PRO A 174 7.28 13.09 -3.88
N ASP A 175 6.23 13.08 -3.07
CA ASP A 175 4.82 13.03 -3.49
C ASP A 175 4.35 11.79 -4.30
N VAL A 176 5.23 10.82 -4.58
CA VAL A 176 4.85 9.57 -5.26
C VAL A 176 4.05 8.67 -4.34
N VAL A 177 4.50 8.48 -3.10
CA VAL A 177 3.86 7.61 -2.09
C VAL A 177 2.92 8.43 -1.22
N HIS A 178 1.62 8.28 -1.42
CA HIS A 178 0.60 8.92 -0.59
C HIS A 178 0.43 8.18 0.74
N ARG A 179 0.37 6.85 0.69
CA ARG A 179 0.18 5.98 1.87
C ARG A 179 1.11 4.78 1.80
N PHE A 180 1.77 4.47 2.92
CA PHE A 180 2.39 3.18 3.18
C PHE A 180 2.20 2.88 4.66
N ALA A 181 1.21 2.04 4.99
CA ALA A 181 0.81 1.84 6.38
C ALA A 181 0.35 0.41 6.65
N CYS A 182 0.71 -0.11 7.83
CA CYS A 182 0.11 -1.33 8.34
C CYS A 182 -1.30 -1.04 8.85
N THR A 183 -2.27 -1.92 8.58
CA THR A 183 -3.65 -1.76 9.07
C THR A 183 -3.80 -1.99 10.57
N ARG A 184 -2.74 -2.48 11.23
CA ARG A 184 -2.66 -2.63 12.68
C ARG A 184 -1.31 -2.12 13.19
N ARG A 185 -1.19 -1.94 14.50
CA ARG A 185 0.07 -1.53 15.13
C ARG A 185 1.14 -2.61 14.95
N MET A 186 2.33 -2.21 14.50
CA MET A 186 3.48 -3.10 14.39
C MET A 186 4.14 -3.33 15.76
N SER A 187 4.57 -4.56 16.01
CA SER A 187 5.29 -5.03 17.20
C SER A 187 6.52 -5.83 16.78
N ASP A 188 7.45 -6.02 17.72
CA ASP A 188 8.71 -6.74 17.50
C ASP A 188 8.47 -8.20 17.12
N THR A 189 7.56 -8.86 17.85
CA THR A 189 7.02 -10.16 17.50
C THR A 189 5.63 -9.98 16.88
N MET A 190 5.47 -10.44 15.64
CA MET A 190 4.16 -10.61 15.02
C MET A 190 3.95 -12.08 14.73
N GLU A 191 2.84 -12.63 15.22
CA GLU A 191 2.50 -14.05 15.06
C GLU A 191 1.59 -14.29 13.86
N SER A 192 0.97 -13.24 13.33
CA SER A 192 0.01 -13.33 12.23
C SER A 192 0.43 -12.50 11.01
N THR A 193 -0.06 -12.88 9.83
CA THR A 193 0.12 -12.12 8.59
C THR A 193 -0.34 -10.67 8.76
N ALA A 194 0.51 -9.71 8.41
CA ALA A 194 0.22 -8.29 8.48
C ALA A 194 -0.28 -7.75 7.13
N THR A 195 -1.31 -6.91 7.16
CA THR A 195 -1.81 -6.23 5.97
C THR A 195 -1.24 -4.83 5.91
N PHE A 196 -0.69 -4.45 4.77
CA PHE A 196 -0.22 -3.10 4.47
C PHE A 196 -0.99 -2.53 3.28
N LEU A 197 -1.15 -1.21 3.30
CA LEU A 197 -1.75 -0.43 2.23
C LEU A 197 -0.66 0.44 1.60
N LEU A 198 -0.53 0.38 0.28
CA LEU A 198 0.31 1.27 -0.52
C LEU A 198 -0.59 2.02 -1.49
N ASP A 199 -0.62 3.34 -1.37
CA ASP A 199 -1.31 4.22 -2.33
C ASP A 199 -0.28 5.11 -3.02
N LEU A 200 -0.34 5.13 -4.34
CA LEU A 200 0.45 6.02 -5.17
C LEU A 200 -0.36 7.26 -5.56
N THR A 201 0.33 8.35 -5.90
CA THR A 201 -0.30 9.46 -6.64
C THR A 201 -0.70 9.01 -8.05
N THR A 202 -1.72 9.63 -8.64
CA THR A 202 -2.11 9.38 -10.04
C THR A 202 -1.66 10.49 -10.98
N ARG A 203 -1.06 11.57 -10.43
CA ARG A 203 -0.81 12.81 -11.17
C ARG A 203 0.59 12.94 -11.76
N THR A 204 1.46 11.96 -11.54
CA THR A 204 2.87 12.05 -11.95
C THR A 204 3.24 10.92 -12.91
N PRO A 205 4.12 11.16 -13.91
CA PRO A 205 4.63 10.08 -14.75
C PRO A 205 5.42 9.04 -13.92
N ALA A 206 6.12 9.49 -12.88
CA ALA A 206 6.84 8.65 -11.94
C ALA A 206 5.90 7.58 -11.32
N SER A 207 4.75 7.98 -10.79
CA SER A 207 3.82 7.03 -10.20
C SER A 207 3.25 6.00 -11.18
N LEU A 208 3.08 6.37 -12.45
CA LEU A 208 2.70 5.43 -13.50
C LEU A 208 3.79 4.37 -13.73
N GLU A 209 5.07 4.77 -13.74
CA GLU A 209 6.18 3.83 -13.86
C GLU A 209 6.28 2.87 -12.65
N ALA A 210 6.06 3.38 -11.44
CA ALA A 210 5.95 2.53 -10.25
C ALA A 210 4.77 1.57 -10.38
N TRP A 211 3.62 2.05 -10.83
CA TRP A 211 2.43 1.22 -11.04
C TRP A 211 2.68 0.09 -12.04
N HIS A 212 3.34 0.38 -13.18
CA HIS A 212 3.72 -0.64 -14.15
C HIS A 212 4.65 -1.70 -13.56
N SER A 213 5.66 -1.29 -12.80
CA SER A 213 6.60 -2.22 -12.16
C SER A 213 5.91 -3.07 -11.08
N LEU A 214 4.99 -2.49 -10.29
CA LEU A 214 4.18 -3.22 -9.32
C LEU A 214 3.27 -4.25 -10.00
N GLN A 215 2.66 -3.90 -11.13
CA GLN A 215 1.84 -4.85 -11.89
C GLN A 215 2.67 -5.98 -12.50
N ALA A 216 3.83 -5.67 -13.07
CA ALA A 216 4.72 -6.66 -13.66
C ALA A 216 5.13 -7.72 -12.63
N LEU A 217 5.50 -7.29 -11.42
CA LEU A 217 5.92 -8.16 -10.33
C LEU A 217 4.75 -8.82 -9.56
N GLN A 218 3.50 -8.41 -9.79
CA GLN A 218 2.36 -8.95 -9.07
C GLN A 218 2.24 -10.46 -9.28
N GLY A 219 2.20 -11.23 -8.19
CA GLY A 219 2.11 -12.68 -8.24
C GLY A 219 3.41 -13.39 -8.64
N CYS A 220 4.50 -12.66 -8.85
CA CYS A 220 5.80 -13.29 -9.10
C CYS A 220 6.28 -14.01 -7.84
N THR A 221 6.81 -15.22 -8.02
CA THR A 221 7.39 -16.06 -6.95
C THR A 221 8.57 -15.41 -6.23
N LEU A 222 9.23 -14.42 -6.84
CA LEU A 222 10.21 -13.56 -6.18
C LEU A 222 9.70 -13.02 -4.83
N LEU A 223 8.42 -12.65 -4.76
CA LEU A 223 7.83 -12.07 -3.56
C LEU A 223 7.88 -13.04 -2.36
N GLN A 224 8.00 -14.35 -2.62
CA GLN A 224 8.21 -15.37 -1.59
C GLN A 224 9.55 -15.23 -0.90
N LEU A 225 10.59 -14.68 -1.56
CA LEU A 225 11.85 -14.33 -0.91
C LEU A 225 11.63 -13.32 0.22
N GLY A 226 10.64 -12.43 0.09
CA GLY A 226 10.24 -11.47 1.13
C GLY A 226 9.20 -12.01 2.11
N GLY A 227 8.64 -13.19 1.85
CA GLY A 227 7.47 -13.69 2.57
C GLY A 227 6.22 -12.83 2.36
N MET A 228 6.10 -12.17 1.21
CA MET A 228 5.01 -11.24 0.91
C MET A 228 4.24 -11.62 -0.35
N ALA A 229 3.00 -11.16 -0.43
CA ALA A 229 2.20 -11.17 -1.63
C ALA A 229 1.34 -9.91 -1.65
N TYR A 230 0.91 -9.47 -2.83
CA TYR A 230 0.04 -8.29 -2.91
C TYR A 230 -0.90 -8.37 -4.10
N LYS A 231 -1.94 -7.53 -4.02
CA LYS A 231 -2.94 -7.38 -5.07
C LYS A 231 -3.45 -5.94 -5.11
N LYS A 232 -4.02 -5.55 -6.24
CA LYS A 232 -4.79 -4.32 -6.35
C LYS A 232 -5.94 -4.30 -5.34
N GLU A 233 -6.31 -3.12 -4.87
CA GLU A 233 -7.47 -2.97 -3.99
C GLU A 233 -8.74 -3.52 -4.69
N SER A 234 -9.57 -4.24 -3.94
CA SER A 234 -10.74 -4.94 -4.49
C SER A 234 -11.97 -4.04 -4.45
N PHE A 235 -12.89 -4.24 -5.40
CA PHE A 235 -14.22 -3.64 -5.40
C PHE A 235 -15.11 -4.03 -4.22
N LYS A 236 -14.73 -5.02 -3.41
CA LYS A 236 -15.62 -5.54 -2.37
C LYS A 236 -16.03 -4.41 -1.39
N PRO A 237 -17.35 -4.21 -1.16
CA PRO A 237 -17.82 -3.24 -0.18
C PRO A 237 -17.22 -3.56 1.19
N SER A 238 -16.92 -2.54 1.99
CA SER A 238 -16.41 -2.76 3.34
C SER A 238 -17.52 -3.42 4.17
N PRO A 239 -17.21 -4.15 5.25
CA PRO A 239 -18.26 -4.75 6.09
C PRO A 239 -19.30 -3.74 6.59
N ALA A 240 -18.86 -2.50 6.88
CA ALA A 240 -19.77 -1.41 7.26
C ALA A 240 -20.71 -1.00 6.12
N ILE A 241 -20.21 -0.89 4.89
CA ILE A 241 -21.02 -0.56 3.72
C ILE A 241 -21.90 -1.73 3.29
N GLN A 242 -21.47 -2.98 3.50
CA GLN A 242 -22.31 -4.16 3.31
C GLN A 242 -23.51 -4.11 4.27
N LYS A 243 -23.24 -3.89 5.56
CA LYS A 243 -24.29 -3.71 6.57
C LYS A 243 -25.20 -2.53 6.24
N LEU A 244 -24.64 -1.43 5.74
CA LEU A 244 -25.43 -0.27 5.29
C LEU A 244 -26.33 -0.63 4.10
N LYS A 245 -25.81 -1.33 3.09
CA LYS A 245 -26.58 -1.80 1.93
C LYS A 245 -27.66 -2.81 2.34
N GLU A 246 -27.40 -3.67 3.33
CA GLU A 246 -28.40 -4.57 3.92
C GLU A 246 -29.51 -3.81 4.65
N MET A 247 -29.16 -2.81 5.47
CA MET A 247 -30.13 -1.95 6.15
C MET A 247 -31.00 -1.17 5.16
N ILE A 248 -30.42 -0.67 4.06
CA ILE A 248 -31.17 0.01 2.99
C ILE A 248 -32.16 -0.95 2.30
N ARG A 249 -31.76 -2.23 2.08
CA ARG A 249 -32.60 -3.23 1.39
C ARG A 249 -33.70 -3.81 2.26
N GLY A 250 -33.56 -3.74 3.59
CA GLY A 250 -34.54 -4.24 4.56
C GLY A 250 -35.58 -3.20 5.01
N LEU A 251 -35.48 -1.96 4.51
CA LEU A 251 -36.45 -0.89 4.67
C LEU A 251 -37.38 -0.84 3.45
#